data_AF-A0A2W5ZNK5-F1
#
_entry.id   AF-A0A2W5ZNK5-F1
#
_cell.length_a   1.000
_cell.length_b   1.000
_cell.length_c   1.000
_cell.angle_alpha   90.00
_cell.angle_beta   90.00
_cell.angle_gamma   90.00
#
_symmetry.space_group_name_H-M   'P 1'
#
loop_
_entity.id
_entity.type
_entity.pdbx_description
1 polymer ?
#
loop_
_entity_poly.entity_id
_entity_poly.type
_entity_poly.pdbx_seq_one_letter_code
_entity_poly.pdbx_strand_id
1 'polypeptide(L)'
;MRTAKRGLVVLALASLFGWQAGEVVTPSTASAASFAGPSQAGKIKVRTAHGSSLGQARAGARTGRAAAGNQLLYNGGRVANVPQVYLSFWGPEWASAQPARDYLNSFFSAVGGSDWLASTTQYCSGQLDPPMSSCQGRVVQPITNPVGQLKGSWNDPTAVSYSSPMETCGLPVADLGDCDVMMAAARAAAHFGTLPQGAVIMVLTPSGHSQPGFASGGWCAYHWAIPVGGPLQPSGAAFAYLPFQPDAGGSCGANSVNQGPRGVYDGFSIIGGHEYAEAITDPYPALLYTSDAA
;
A
#
# COMPACT_ATOMS: atom_id res chain seq x y z
N MET A 1 14.24 29.16 54.92
CA MET A 1 14.77 28.48 56.12
C MET A 1 13.66 27.68 56.78
N ARG A 2 13.95 26.42 57.18
CA ARG A 2 13.23 25.57 58.17
C ARG A 2 11.87 24.93 57.81
N THR A 3 11.96 23.64 57.43
CA THR A 3 11.34 22.43 58.03
C THR A 3 10.14 22.53 59.02
N ALA A 4 9.13 21.65 58.82
CA ALA A 4 8.55 20.65 59.77
C ALA A 4 7.02 20.47 59.57
N LYS A 5 6.52 19.30 59.12
CA LYS A 5 6.00 18.13 59.88
C LYS A 5 4.67 18.32 60.65
N ARG A 6 3.68 17.47 60.33
CA ARG A 6 2.67 16.73 61.15
C ARG A 6 1.54 16.29 60.18
N GLY A 7 1.08 15.05 60.03
CA GLY A 7 1.06 13.85 60.86
C GLY A 7 -0.37 13.57 61.32
N LEU A 8 -1.06 12.56 60.75
CA LEU A 8 -2.20 11.90 61.41
C LEU A 8 -2.34 10.44 60.94
N VAL A 9 -2.56 9.57 61.92
CA VAL A 9 -2.68 8.10 61.91
C VAL A 9 -4.12 7.77 62.33
N VAL A 10 -4.81 6.84 61.66
CA VAL A 10 -5.89 5.97 62.22
C VAL A 10 -5.94 4.70 61.34
N LEU A 11 -5.37 3.57 61.78
CA LEU A 11 -5.95 2.45 62.56
C LEU A 11 -6.81 1.46 61.75
N ALA A 12 -6.27 0.24 61.64
CA ALA A 12 -6.91 -0.95 61.10
C ALA A 12 -7.87 -1.58 62.13
N LEU A 13 -8.94 -2.21 61.64
CA LEU A 13 -9.71 -3.21 62.38
C LEU A 13 -10.18 -4.29 61.39
N ALA A 14 -9.70 -5.51 61.62
CA ALA A 14 -10.14 -6.72 60.95
C ALA A 14 -11.31 -7.33 61.73
N SER A 15 -12.30 -7.87 61.01
CA SER A 15 -13.28 -8.81 61.58
C SER A 15 -13.74 -9.79 60.51
N LEU A 16 -13.37 -11.05 60.74
CA LEU A 16 -13.81 -12.26 60.06
C LEU A 16 -15.24 -12.60 60.48
N PHE A 17 -16.12 -12.96 59.54
CA PHE A 17 -17.22 -13.90 59.74
C PHE A 17 -17.59 -14.54 58.39
N GLY A 18 -17.73 -15.88 58.38
CA GLY A 18 -17.91 -16.69 57.19
C GLY A 18 -19.33 -17.23 56.95
N TRP A 19 -19.41 -18.01 55.85
CA TRP A 19 -20.51 -18.85 55.32
C TRP A 19 -21.64 -18.08 54.60
N GLN A 20 -22.17 -18.51 53.44
CA GLN A 20 -22.29 -19.85 52.85
C GLN A 20 -21.96 -19.89 51.35
N ALA A 21 -21.54 -21.08 50.90
CA ALA A 21 -21.26 -21.44 49.51
C ALA A 21 -22.55 -21.61 48.70
N GLY A 22 -22.61 -20.98 47.52
CA GLY A 22 -23.57 -21.28 46.46
C GLY A 22 -22.91 -22.16 45.41
N GLU A 23 -23.60 -23.23 45.04
CA GLU A 23 -23.15 -24.29 44.13
C GLU A 23 -22.83 -23.75 42.73
N VAL A 24 -21.61 -24.03 42.25
CA VAL A 24 -21.25 -23.84 40.84
C VAL A 24 -21.60 -25.13 40.10
N VAL A 25 -22.62 -25.04 39.25
CA VAL A 25 -22.97 -26.09 38.30
C VAL A 25 -21.81 -26.27 37.32
N THR A 26 -21.15 -27.42 37.40
CA THR A 26 -20.17 -27.88 36.41
C THR A 26 -20.87 -28.43 35.17
N PRO A 27 -20.54 -27.96 33.95
CA PRO A 27 -20.70 -28.77 32.76
C PRO A 27 -19.46 -29.66 32.58
N SER A 28 -19.78 -30.92 32.35
CA SER A 28 -18.94 -32.10 32.16
C SER A 28 -17.70 -31.92 31.29
N THR A 29 -16.63 -32.58 31.72
CA THR A 29 -15.46 -32.95 30.92
C THR A 29 -15.86 -33.69 29.65
N ALA A 30 -15.72 -33.05 28.50
CA ALA A 30 -15.58 -33.74 27.22
C ALA A 30 -14.08 -33.91 26.94
N SER A 31 -13.66 -35.17 26.88
CA SER A 31 -12.30 -35.61 26.60
C SER A 31 -11.69 -34.90 25.40
N ALA A 32 -10.43 -34.47 25.55
CA ALA A 32 -9.58 -34.08 24.43
C ALA A 32 -9.41 -35.28 23.49
N ALA A 33 -10.23 -35.32 22.44
CA ALA A 33 -9.98 -36.16 21.28
C ALA A 33 -8.89 -35.48 20.45
N SER A 34 -7.68 -36.01 20.54
CA SER A 34 -6.58 -35.71 19.65
C SER A 34 -6.97 -36.03 18.21
N PHE A 35 -7.44 -35.05 17.46
CA PHE A 35 -7.41 -35.09 16.00
C PHE A 35 -6.08 -34.53 15.54
N ALA A 36 -5.06 -35.38 15.59
CA ALA A 36 -3.88 -35.24 14.76
C ALA A 36 -4.30 -35.49 13.30
N GLY A 37 -4.78 -34.43 12.65
CA GLY A 37 -4.91 -34.34 11.19
C GLY A 37 -3.97 -33.24 10.72
N PRO A 38 -3.25 -33.41 9.59
CA PRO A 38 -2.33 -32.39 9.13
C PRO A 38 -3.13 -31.14 8.79
N SER A 39 -2.98 -30.08 9.58
CA SER A 39 -3.25 -28.73 9.09
C SER A 39 -2.20 -28.49 8.02
N GLN A 40 -2.53 -28.81 6.77
CA GLN A 40 -1.81 -28.24 5.65
C GLN A 40 -2.08 -26.74 5.74
N ALA A 41 -1.16 -26.05 6.42
CA ALA A 41 -0.90 -24.64 6.18
C ALA A 41 -0.48 -24.57 4.72
N GLY A 42 -1.49 -24.50 3.85
CA GLY A 42 -1.32 -24.16 2.45
C GLY A 42 -0.67 -22.81 2.45
N LYS A 43 0.62 -22.78 2.11
CA LYS A 43 1.37 -21.55 1.88
C LYS A 43 0.61 -20.77 0.81
N ILE A 44 -0.21 -19.82 1.20
CA ILE A 44 -0.71 -18.81 0.27
C ILE A 44 0.51 -17.95 -0.04
N LYS A 45 1.23 -18.33 -1.09
CA LYS A 45 2.17 -17.46 -1.77
C LYS A 45 1.33 -16.36 -2.39
N VAL A 46 1.13 -15.25 -1.69
CA VAL A 46 0.71 -14.01 -2.32
C VAL A 46 1.90 -13.57 -3.18
N ARG A 47 1.91 -14.00 -4.43
CA ARG A 47 2.79 -13.46 -5.45
C ARG A 47 2.01 -12.38 -6.18
N THR A 48 2.01 -11.16 -5.68
CA THR A 48 1.89 -9.97 -6.55
C THR A 48 3.24 -9.78 -7.24
N ALA A 49 3.58 -10.72 -8.11
CA ALA A 49 4.71 -10.60 -9.03
C ALA A 49 4.12 -10.38 -10.41
N HIS A 50 3.92 -9.13 -10.81
CA HIS A 50 3.57 -8.77 -12.17
C HIS A 50 4.85 -8.62 -12.99
N GLY A 51 5.36 -9.78 -13.43
CA GLY A 51 6.45 -9.84 -14.39
C GLY A 51 6.03 -9.27 -15.74
N SER A 52 6.72 -8.24 -16.19
CA SER A 52 6.52 -7.59 -17.48
C SER A 52 6.83 -8.55 -18.63
N SER A 53 5.81 -9.03 -19.35
CA SER A 53 6.02 -9.53 -20.71
C SER A 53 5.98 -8.34 -21.69
N LEU A 54 7.16 -7.84 -22.07
CA LEU A 54 7.31 -6.77 -23.04
C LEU A 54 6.93 -7.27 -24.44
N GLY A 55 5.66 -7.09 -24.83
CA GLY A 55 5.23 -7.21 -26.21
C GLY A 55 5.65 -5.97 -27.01
N GLN A 56 6.46 -6.14 -28.06
CA GLN A 56 6.83 -5.07 -28.97
C GLN A 56 5.60 -4.50 -29.70
N ALA A 57 5.16 -3.30 -29.32
CA ALA A 57 4.11 -2.59 -30.04
C ALA A 57 4.70 -1.94 -31.32
N ARG A 58 4.40 -2.50 -32.49
CA ARG A 58 4.62 -1.83 -33.78
C ARG A 58 3.46 -0.86 -34.05
N ALA A 59 3.79 0.37 -34.42
CA ALA A 59 2.81 1.39 -34.80
C ALA A 59 2.04 0.96 -36.06
N GLY A 60 0.75 0.66 -35.90
CA GLY A 60 -0.21 0.41 -36.99
C GLY A 60 -1.38 1.38 -36.88
N ALA A 61 -1.78 1.97 -38.01
CA ALA A 61 -2.79 3.01 -38.11
C ALA A 61 -4.16 2.59 -37.54
N ARG A 62 -4.84 3.58 -36.93
CA ARG A 62 -6.11 3.44 -36.21
C ARG A 62 -7.26 3.07 -37.15
N THR A 63 -7.79 1.86 -36.98
CA THR A 63 -9.23 1.58 -37.09
C THR A 63 -9.64 0.87 -35.80
N GLY A 64 -10.28 1.61 -34.89
CA GLY A 64 -10.73 1.09 -33.61
C GLY A 64 -11.87 0.10 -33.81
N ARG A 65 -11.53 -1.16 -34.10
CA ARG A 65 -12.46 -2.28 -33.91
C ARG A 65 -12.59 -2.46 -32.40
N ALA A 66 -13.77 -2.17 -31.85
CA ALA A 66 -14.08 -2.46 -30.46
C ALA A 66 -13.70 -3.91 -30.18
N ALA A 67 -12.75 -4.13 -29.27
CA ALA A 67 -12.39 -5.45 -28.78
C ALA A 67 -13.54 -5.97 -27.91
N ALA A 68 -14.64 -6.37 -28.54
CA ALA A 68 -15.68 -7.13 -27.88
C ALA A 68 -15.25 -8.61 -27.89
N GLY A 69 -14.89 -9.12 -26.72
CA GLY A 69 -14.59 -10.54 -26.54
C GLY A 69 -14.57 -10.93 -25.07
N ASN A 70 -13.78 -10.25 -24.24
CA ASN A 70 -13.73 -10.44 -22.80
C ASN A 70 -13.40 -9.10 -22.13
N GLN A 71 -14.41 -8.34 -21.71
CA GLN A 71 -14.18 -7.17 -20.87
C GLN A 71 -13.61 -7.66 -19.53
N LEU A 72 -12.61 -6.96 -18.98
CA LEU A 72 -12.15 -7.24 -17.62
C LEU A 72 -13.33 -7.12 -16.66
N LEU A 73 -13.59 -8.18 -15.89
CA LEU A 73 -14.65 -8.18 -14.89
C LEU A 73 -14.18 -7.37 -13.70
N TYR A 74 -14.87 -6.26 -13.45
CA TYR A 74 -14.68 -5.46 -12.26
C TYR A 74 -15.64 -5.95 -11.18
N ASN A 75 -15.14 -6.62 -10.14
CA ASN A 75 -15.98 -7.28 -9.13
C ASN A 75 -16.57 -6.33 -8.07
N GLY A 76 -16.43 -5.02 -8.26
CA GLY A 76 -16.67 -4.05 -7.20
C GLY A 76 -15.55 -4.09 -6.16
N GLY A 77 -15.10 -2.92 -5.73
CA GLY A 77 -14.03 -2.77 -4.78
C GLY A 77 -13.90 -1.32 -4.33
N ARG A 78 -13.15 -1.09 -3.26
CA ARG A 78 -12.80 0.26 -2.86
C ARG A 78 -11.87 0.84 -3.93
N VAL A 79 -12.16 2.06 -4.39
CA VAL A 79 -11.28 2.84 -5.27
C VAL A 79 -10.90 4.16 -4.59
N ALA A 80 -9.83 4.80 -5.06
CA ALA A 80 -9.49 6.18 -4.74
C ALA A 80 -10.34 7.14 -5.60
N ASN A 81 -11.55 7.46 -5.14
CA ASN A 81 -12.49 8.30 -5.90
C ASN A 81 -11.93 9.67 -6.31
N VAL A 82 -11.12 10.29 -5.44
CA VAL A 82 -10.43 11.54 -5.72
C VAL A 82 -8.94 11.32 -5.48
N PRO A 83 -8.21 10.82 -6.49
CA PRO A 83 -6.80 10.47 -6.34
C PRO A 83 -5.93 11.65 -5.92
N GLN A 84 -5.01 11.38 -5.01
CA GLN A 84 -3.96 12.29 -4.61
C GLN A 84 -2.66 11.51 -4.44
N VAL A 85 -1.55 12.07 -4.89
CA VAL A 85 -0.23 11.43 -4.79
C VAL A 85 0.69 12.24 -3.89
N TYR A 86 1.43 11.52 -3.05
CA TYR A 86 2.42 12.05 -2.11
C TYR A 86 3.73 11.31 -2.32
N LEU A 87 4.82 12.03 -2.57
CA LEU A 87 6.13 11.43 -2.84
C LEU A 87 6.99 11.42 -1.58
N SER A 88 7.41 10.25 -1.15
CA SER A 88 8.36 10.05 -0.05
C SER A 88 9.67 9.50 -0.58
N PHE A 89 10.64 10.39 -0.80
CA PHE A 89 12.00 10.04 -1.16
C PHE A 89 12.73 9.51 0.09
N TRP A 90 12.61 8.20 0.34
CA TRP A 90 13.16 7.50 1.50
C TRP A 90 14.65 7.21 1.32
N GLY A 91 15.46 7.94 2.10
CA GLY A 91 16.91 7.77 2.14
C GLY A 91 17.63 9.10 2.03
N PRO A 92 18.68 9.35 2.84
CA PRO A 92 19.45 10.60 2.78
C PRO A 92 20.13 10.84 1.42
N GLU A 93 20.40 9.79 0.65
CA GLU A 93 21.05 9.85 -0.67
C GLU A 93 20.19 10.60 -1.70
N TRP A 94 18.88 10.74 -1.47
CA TRP A 94 18.03 11.58 -2.32
C TRP A 94 18.41 13.06 -2.30
N ALA A 95 19.17 13.52 -1.31
CA ALA A 95 19.70 14.88 -1.27
C ALA A 95 20.61 15.20 -2.47
N SER A 96 21.28 14.21 -3.05
CA SER A 96 22.17 14.38 -4.22
C SER A 96 21.55 13.94 -5.55
N ALA A 97 20.41 13.25 -5.54
CA ALA A 97 19.75 12.70 -6.74
C ALA A 97 18.73 13.65 -7.39
N GLN A 98 19.07 14.94 -7.51
CA GLN A 98 18.15 15.98 -7.98
C GLN A 98 17.49 15.67 -9.35
N PRO A 99 18.21 15.19 -10.39
CA PRO A 99 17.58 14.93 -11.70
C PRO A 99 16.48 13.87 -11.65
N ALA A 100 16.65 12.82 -10.85
CA ALA A 100 15.64 11.79 -10.65
C ALA A 100 14.43 12.33 -9.89
N ARG A 101 14.67 13.13 -8.84
CA ARG A 101 13.59 13.80 -8.07
C ARG A 101 12.78 14.75 -8.94
N ASP A 102 13.43 15.51 -9.81
CA ASP A 102 12.75 16.43 -10.73
C ASP A 102 11.89 15.67 -11.74
N TYR A 103 12.40 14.56 -12.27
CA TYR A 103 11.63 13.68 -13.15
C TYR A 103 10.35 13.18 -12.48
N LEU A 104 10.48 12.63 -11.26
CA LEU A 104 9.36 12.06 -10.50
C LEU A 104 8.34 13.14 -10.10
N ASN A 105 8.80 14.29 -9.59
CA ASN A 105 7.91 15.41 -9.30
C ASN A 105 7.19 15.93 -10.55
N SER A 106 7.91 16.06 -11.67
CA SER A 106 7.31 16.50 -12.94
C SER A 106 6.25 15.52 -13.44
N PHE A 107 6.54 14.21 -13.40
CA PHE A 107 5.59 13.18 -13.81
C PHE A 107 4.32 13.22 -12.96
N PHE A 108 4.45 13.16 -11.64
CA PHE A 108 3.29 13.14 -10.74
C PHE A 108 2.55 14.48 -10.66
N SER A 109 3.19 15.59 -10.99
CA SER A 109 2.50 16.87 -11.20
C SER A 109 1.59 16.86 -12.43
N ALA A 110 1.99 16.12 -13.48
CA ALA A 110 1.32 16.10 -14.79
C ALA A 110 0.37 14.91 -15.00
N VAL A 111 0.46 13.85 -14.19
CA VAL A 111 -0.35 12.63 -14.38
C VAL A 111 -1.85 12.91 -14.21
N GLY A 112 -2.21 13.78 -13.27
CA GLY A 112 -3.58 14.21 -13.06
C GLY A 112 -4.09 15.10 -14.20
N GLY A 113 -5.29 14.81 -14.70
CA GLY A 113 -5.88 15.46 -15.87
C GLY A 113 -5.36 14.95 -17.21
N SER A 114 -4.47 13.96 -17.22
CA SER A 114 -3.97 13.34 -18.46
C SER A 114 -4.98 12.37 -19.08
N ASP A 115 -4.93 12.21 -20.40
CA ASP A 115 -5.73 11.19 -21.12
C ASP A 115 -5.38 9.76 -20.68
N TRP A 116 -4.13 9.54 -20.27
CA TRP A 116 -3.70 8.24 -19.76
C TRP A 116 -4.41 7.89 -18.45
N LEU A 117 -4.41 8.79 -17.47
CA LEU A 117 -5.10 8.55 -16.19
C LEU A 117 -6.62 8.56 -16.35
N ALA A 118 -7.16 9.23 -17.37
CA ALA A 118 -8.58 9.21 -17.69
C ALA A 118 -9.11 7.78 -17.93
N SER A 119 -8.25 6.85 -18.35
CA SER A 119 -8.61 5.43 -18.47
C SER A 119 -9.12 4.82 -17.16
N THR A 120 -8.69 5.32 -16.00
CA THR A 120 -9.10 4.80 -14.68
C THR A 120 -10.48 5.27 -14.25
N THR A 121 -11.04 6.29 -14.91
CA THR A 121 -12.38 6.84 -14.58
C THR A 121 -13.53 5.88 -14.88
N GLN A 122 -13.25 4.78 -15.57
CA GLN A 122 -14.21 3.69 -15.80
C GLN A 122 -14.48 2.85 -14.55
N TYR A 123 -13.63 2.95 -13.51
CA TYR A 123 -13.77 2.23 -12.24
C TYR A 123 -14.47 3.10 -11.18
N CYS A 124 -15.20 2.47 -10.26
CA CYS A 124 -16.01 3.15 -9.25
C CYS A 124 -16.18 2.33 -7.97
N SER A 125 -16.42 3.02 -6.86
CA SER A 125 -16.87 2.41 -5.60
C SER A 125 -18.39 2.46 -5.49
N GLY A 126 -18.95 1.49 -4.76
CA GLY A 126 -20.40 1.37 -4.50
C GLY A 126 -20.95 -0.02 -4.82
N GLN A 127 -22.24 -0.21 -4.51
CA GLN A 127 -22.94 -1.46 -4.76
C GLN A 127 -23.22 -1.61 -6.26
N LEU A 128 -22.66 -2.65 -6.89
CA LEU A 128 -22.86 -2.97 -8.30
C LEU A 128 -23.83 -4.15 -8.44
N ASP A 129 -24.92 -3.98 -9.18
CA ASP A 129 -25.80 -5.12 -9.51
C ASP A 129 -25.09 -6.04 -10.53
N PRO A 130 -25.16 -7.38 -10.36
CA PRO A 130 -24.68 -8.32 -11.37
C PRO A 130 -25.41 -8.16 -12.73
N PRO A 131 -24.76 -8.38 -13.89
CA PRO A 131 -23.35 -8.68 -14.11
C PRO A 131 -22.45 -7.43 -14.17
N MET A 132 -21.33 -7.50 -13.44
CA MET A 132 -20.48 -6.37 -13.07
C MET A 132 -19.52 -5.98 -14.22
N SER A 133 -19.90 -5.00 -15.03
CA SER A 133 -19.11 -4.62 -16.23
C SER A 133 -18.94 -3.12 -16.47
N SER A 134 -19.68 -2.25 -15.76
CA SER A 134 -19.58 -0.80 -15.96
C SER A 134 -20.23 0.02 -14.84
N CYS A 135 -19.64 1.19 -14.57
CA CYS A 135 -20.12 2.23 -13.67
C CYS A 135 -21.13 3.20 -14.35
N GLN A 136 -21.38 3.07 -15.65
CA GLN A 136 -22.22 4.00 -16.41
C GLN A 136 -23.70 3.90 -15.99
N GLY A 137 -24.31 5.04 -15.62
CA GLY A 137 -25.76 5.17 -15.35
C GLY A 137 -26.24 4.78 -13.94
N ARG A 138 -25.35 4.69 -12.93
CA ARG A 138 -25.66 4.24 -11.55
C ARG A 138 -25.36 5.31 -10.49
N VAL A 139 -25.89 5.16 -9.27
CA VAL A 139 -25.46 5.94 -8.08
C VAL A 139 -24.13 5.37 -7.58
N VAL A 140 -23.07 5.67 -8.33
CA VAL A 140 -21.71 5.23 -8.06
C VAL A 140 -20.81 6.44 -7.90
N GLN A 141 -19.74 6.29 -7.13
CA GLN A 141 -18.68 7.29 -7.08
C GLN A 141 -17.57 6.79 -8.01
N PRO A 142 -17.36 7.36 -9.21
CA PRO A 142 -16.26 6.98 -10.07
C PRO A 142 -14.93 7.49 -9.52
N ILE A 143 -13.83 6.98 -10.06
CA ILE A 143 -12.54 7.66 -9.97
C ILE A 143 -12.63 8.95 -10.79
N THR A 144 -12.21 10.06 -10.19
CA THR A 144 -12.08 11.35 -10.87
C THR A 144 -10.65 11.52 -11.39
N ASN A 145 -10.48 12.40 -12.39
CA ASN A 145 -9.18 12.71 -12.96
C ASN A 145 -8.84 14.21 -12.79
N PRO A 146 -8.72 14.72 -11.55
CA PRO A 146 -8.39 16.12 -11.33
C PRO A 146 -6.94 16.40 -11.77
N VAL A 147 -6.67 17.63 -12.21
CA VAL A 147 -5.30 18.15 -12.35
C VAL A 147 -4.66 18.38 -10.97
N GLY A 148 -3.33 18.44 -10.91
CA GLY A 148 -2.60 18.76 -9.68
C GLY A 148 -2.79 17.71 -8.59
N GLN A 149 -2.69 16.42 -8.95
CA GLN A 149 -2.80 15.31 -8.00
C GLN A 149 -1.62 15.21 -7.05
N LEU A 150 -0.43 15.70 -7.44
CA LEU A 150 0.70 15.82 -6.53
C LEU A 150 0.38 16.84 -5.44
N LYS A 151 0.23 16.35 -4.20
CA LYS A 151 -0.09 17.18 -3.03
C LYS A 151 1.09 17.45 -2.12
N GLY A 152 2.14 16.64 -2.20
CA GLY A 152 3.33 16.82 -1.39
C GLY A 152 4.50 15.97 -1.87
N SER A 153 5.70 16.47 -1.59
CA SER A 153 6.94 15.74 -1.78
C SER A 153 7.83 15.96 -0.57
N TRP A 154 8.42 14.88 -0.07
CA TRP A 154 9.24 14.87 1.13
C TRP A 154 10.53 14.08 0.88
N ASN A 155 11.67 14.67 1.26
CA ASN A 155 12.92 13.94 1.41
C ASN A 155 12.97 13.38 2.83
N ASP A 156 12.66 12.09 2.97
CA ASP A 156 12.77 11.38 4.26
C ASP A 156 14.25 11.09 4.53
N PRO A 157 14.86 11.74 5.56
CA PRO A 157 16.27 11.58 5.86
C PRO A 157 16.60 10.25 6.54
N THR A 158 15.59 9.42 6.83
CA THR A 158 15.77 8.12 7.47
C THR A 158 16.56 7.19 6.54
N ALA A 159 17.64 6.60 7.03
CA ALA A 159 18.44 5.64 6.27
C ALA A 159 17.57 4.47 5.77
N VAL A 160 17.86 3.98 4.57
CA VAL A 160 17.20 2.80 4.02
C VAL A 160 17.79 1.55 4.66
N SER A 161 16.92 0.69 5.19
CA SER A 161 17.26 -0.61 5.76
C SER A 161 16.15 -1.61 5.46
N TYR A 162 16.49 -2.89 5.48
CA TYR A 162 15.56 -4.02 5.27
C TYR A 162 15.75 -5.08 6.36
N SER A 163 16.02 -4.63 7.59
CA SER A 163 16.42 -5.47 8.72
C SER A 163 15.35 -5.61 9.79
N SER A 164 14.20 -4.95 9.64
CA SER A 164 13.20 -4.93 10.69
C SER A 164 12.47 -6.27 10.80
N PRO A 165 12.26 -6.81 12.02
CA PRO A 165 11.44 -8.00 12.21
C PRO A 165 10.03 -7.78 11.69
N MET A 166 9.48 -8.76 10.95
CA MET A 166 8.15 -8.66 10.34
C MET A 166 7.02 -8.41 11.35
N GLU A 167 7.19 -8.88 12.58
CA GLU A 167 6.24 -8.69 13.68
C GLU A 167 6.06 -7.21 14.04
N THR A 168 7.08 -6.37 13.77
CA THR A 168 7.05 -4.92 14.01
C THR A 168 5.92 -4.24 13.23
N CYS A 169 5.59 -4.77 12.05
CA CYS A 169 4.57 -4.20 11.18
C CYS A 169 3.20 -4.85 11.33
N GLY A 170 3.06 -5.85 12.21
CA GLY A 170 1.78 -6.50 12.51
C GLY A 170 1.11 -7.16 11.31
N LEU A 171 1.88 -7.50 10.27
CA LEU A 171 1.38 -8.17 9.07
C LEU A 171 2.02 -9.55 8.86
N PRO A 172 1.28 -10.51 8.27
CA PRO A 172 1.88 -11.70 7.68
C PRO A 172 2.49 -11.34 6.32
N VAL A 173 3.47 -10.44 6.27
CA VAL A 173 4.17 -10.10 5.02
C VAL A 173 5.20 -11.17 4.67
N ALA A 174 5.34 -11.42 3.37
CA ALA A 174 5.96 -12.62 2.82
C ALA A 174 7.44 -12.45 2.46
N ASP A 175 7.90 -11.23 2.21
CA ASP A 175 9.24 -10.98 1.67
C ASP A 175 10.09 -10.04 2.53
N LEU A 176 11.41 -10.23 2.45
CA LEU A 176 12.40 -9.48 3.22
C LEU A 176 12.33 -7.99 2.83
N GLY A 177 12.08 -7.12 3.80
CA GLY A 177 12.06 -5.67 3.63
C GLY A 177 10.68 -5.03 3.48
N ASP A 178 9.61 -5.82 3.31
CA ASP A 178 8.24 -5.29 3.19
C ASP A 178 7.84 -4.46 4.42
N CYS A 179 8.23 -4.94 5.61
CA CYS A 179 7.97 -4.21 6.85
C CYS A 179 8.65 -2.84 6.86
N ASP A 180 9.92 -2.75 6.43
CA ASP A 180 10.64 -1.47 6.39
C ASP A 180 10.01 -0.49 5.38
N VAL A 181 9.55 -0.98 4.22
CA VAL A 181 8.81 -0.18 3.24
C VAL A 181 7.50 0.35 3.82
N MET A 182 6.73 -0.51 4.51
CA MET A 182 5.51 -0.07 5.20
C MET A 182 5.79 0.97 6.28
N MET A 183 6.86 0.81 7.04
CA MET A 183 7.26 1.82 8.03
C MET A 183 7.68 3.13 7.35
N ALA A 184 8.31 3.09 6.18
CA ALA A 184 8.59 4.28 5.39
C ALA A 184 7.30 4.97 4.91
N ALA A 185 6.31 4.21 4.43
CA ALA A 185 4.98 4.73 4.11
C ALA A 185 4.30 5.34 5.35
N ALA A 186 4.42 4.71 6.53
CA ALA A 186 3.85 5.22 7.78
C ALA A 186 4.51 6.53 8.21
N ARG A 187 5.85 6.65 8.11
CA ARG A 187 6.57 7.91 8.36
C ARG A 187 6.13 9.01 7.39
N ALA A 188 5.97 8.69 6.11
CA ALA A 188 5.48 9.63 5.12
C ALA A 188 4.05 10.10 5.45
N ALA A 189 3.17 9.18 5.83
CA ALA A 189 1.82 9.53 6.27
C ALA A 189 1.85 10.45 7.49
N ALA A 190 2.71 10.17 8.48
CA ALA A 190 2.89 11.04 9.65
C ALA A 190 3.45 12.42 9.26
N HIS A 191 4.36 12.49 8.29
CA HIS A 191 4.94 13.74 7.79
C HIS A 191 3.91 14.62 7.10
N PHE A 192 3.10 14.05 6.19
CA PHE A 192 2.08 14.79 5.45
C PHE A 192 0.82 15.10 6.29
N GLY A 193 0.70 14.49 7.47
CA GLY A 193 -0.44 14.68 8.38
C GLY A 193 -1.65 13.85 7.97
N THR A 194 -2.85 14.34 8.27
CA THR A 194 -4.08 13.63 7.94
C THR A 194 -4.24 13.50 6.43
N LEU A 195 -4.03 12.29 5.92
CA LEU A 195 -4.23 11.96 4.51
C LEU A 195 -5.72 11.80 4.21
N PRO A 196 -6.25 12.45 3.16
CA PRO A 196 -7.64 12.27 2.76
C PRO A 196 -7.85 10.90 2.10
N GLN A 197 -9.12 10.50 1.98
CA GLN A 197 -9.48 9.34 1.19
C GLN A 197 -9.00 9.51 -0.26
N GLY A 198 -8.33 8.49 -0.80
CA GLY A 198 -7.76 8.52 -2.14
C GLY A 198 -6.30 8.99 -2.19
N ALA A 199 -5.67 9.26 -1.04
CA ALA A 199 -4.23 9.46 -0.96
C ALA A 199 -3.46 8.15 -1.22
N VAL A 200 -2.48 8.23 -2.12
CA VAL A 200 -1.48 7.19 -2.39
C VAL A 200 -0.11 7.77 -2.09
N ILE A 201 0.66 7.05 -1.27
CA ILE A 201 2.04 7.39 -0.95
C ILE A 201 2.96 6.63 -1.89
N MET A 202 3.76 7.33 -2.69
CA MET A 202 4.86 6.70 -3.41
C MET A 202 6.09 6.69 -2.48
N VAL A 203 6.52 5.51 -2.05
CA VAL A 203 7.77 5.30 -1.29
C VAL A 203 8.88 5.04 -2.30
N LEU A 204 9.86 5.93 -2.37
CA LEU A 204 10.92 5.88 -3.39
C LEU A 204 12.28 5.71 -2.73
N THR A 205 13.03 4.68 -3.09
CA THR A 205 14.41 4.48 -2.60
C THR A 205 15.45 4.98 -3.62
N PRO A 206 16.61 5.47 -3.16
CA PRO A 206 17.66 5.98 -4.02
C PRO A 206 18.47 4.85 -4.66
N SER A 207 19.30 5.21 -5.64
CA SER A 207 20.19 4.26 -6.34
C SER A 207 21.05 3.49 -5.34
N GLY A 208 21.09 2.16 -5.48
CA GLY A 208 21.85 1.25 -4.63
C GLY A 208 21.13 0.83 -3.34
N HIS A 209 19.91 1.33 -3.09
CA HIS A 209 19.15 1.05 -1.86
C HIS A 209 17.81 0.38 -2.13
N SER A 210 17.67 -0.34 -3.24
CA SER A 210 16.46 -1.11 -3.55
C SER A 210 16.29 -2.31 -2.60
N GLN A 211 15.05 -2.77 -2.45
CA GLN A 211 14.73 -3.94 -1.62
C GLN A 211 15.36 -5.18 -2.24
N PRO A 212 15.84 -6.16 -1.43
CA PRO A 212 16.36 -7.41 -1.94
C PRO A 212 15.41 -8.07 -2.95
N GLY A 213 15.96 -8.46 -4.10
CA GLY A 213 15.18 -9.05 -5.19
C GLY A 213 14.67 -8.07 -6.25
N PHE A 214 14.87 -6.75 -6.08
CA PHE A 214 14.55 -5.78 -7.13
C PHE A 214 15.22 -6.14 -8.46
N ALA A 215 14.43 -6.22 -9.53
CA ALA A 215 14.77 -6.69 -10.88
C ALA A 215 15.23 -8.17 -10.96
N SER A 216 16.15 -8.62 -10.10
CA SER A 216 16.64 -10.00 -10.10
C SER A 216 15.56 -11.03 -9.74
N GLY A 217 14.54 -10.61 -8.99
CA GLY A 217 13.36 -11.39 -8.63
C GLY A 217 12.22 -11.31 -9.64
N GLY A 218 12.39 -10.56 -10.74
CA GLY A 218 11.38 -10.41 -11.79
C GLY A 218 10.27 -9.41 -11.48
N TRP A 219 10.51 -8.46 -10.59
CA TRP A 219 9.60 -7.38 -10.24
C TRP A 219 10.33 -6.02 -10.25
N CYS A 220 9.59 -4.94 -10.51
CA CYS A 220 10.14 -3.59 -10.64
C CYS A 220 9.58 -2.59 -9.63
N ALA A 221 8.38 -2.86 -9.12
CA ALA A 221 7.71 -2.12 -8.07
C ALA A 221 6.52 -2.97 -7.57
N TYR A 222 5.79 -2.46 -6.59
CA TYR A 222 4.50 -3.00 -6.15
C TYR A 222 3.71 -1.92 -5.39
N HIS A 223 2.39 -2.07 -5.31
CA HIS A 223 1.55 -1.35 -4.35
C HIS A 223 1.00 -2.26 -3.26
N TRP A 224 0.67 -1.64 -2.14
CA TRP A 224 0.09 -2.28 -0.97
C TRP A 224 -0.65 -1.26 -0.09
N ALA A 225 -1.04 -1.69 1.10
CA ALA A 225 -1.63 -0.80 2.09
C ALA A 225 -1.15 -1.07 3.50
N ILE A 226 -1.06 0.00 4.30
CA ILE A 226 -1.07 -0.09 5.75
C ILE A 226 -2.50 -0.41 6.20
N PRO A 227 -2.73 -1.50 6.94
CA PRO A 227 -4.07 -1.88 7.39
C PRO A 227 -4.70 -0.82 8.30
N VAL A 228 -5.99 -0.60 8.12
CA VAL A 228 -6.81 0.19 9.04
C VAL A 228 -6.85 -0.49 10.42
N GLY A 229 -6.75 0.29 11.49
CA GLY A 229 -6.70 -0.22 12.87
C GLY A 229 -5.35 -0.85 13.26
N GLY A 230 -4.38 -0.88 12.34
CA GLY A 230 -3.02 -1.33 12.61
C GLY A 230 -2.18 -0.32 13.40
N PRO A 231 -1.07 -0.76 14.03
CA PRO A 231 -0.26 0.09 14.90
C PRO A 231 0.57 1.15 14.15
N LEU A 232 0.80 0.98 12.85
CA LEU A 232 1.64 1.87 12.04
C LEU A 232 0.89 3.13 11.56
N GLN A 233 -0.37 2.98 11.17
CA GLN A 233 -1.24 4.08 10.77
C GLN A 233 -2.70 3.66 11.02
N PRO A 234 -3.33 4.09 12.14
CA PRO A 234 -4.67 3.64 12.49
C PRO A 234 -5.74 3.92 11.42
N SER A 235 -5.60 4.99 10.63
CA SER A 235 -6.50 5.29 9.51
C SER A 235 -6.24 4.43 8.26
N GLY A 236 -5.19 3.61 8.27
CA GLY A 236 -4.61 2.97 7.09
C GLY A 236 -4.03 3.98 6.09
N ALA A 237 -3.33 3.48 5.08
CA ALA A 237 -2.87 4.26 3.93
C ALA A 237 -2.55 3.34 2.75
N ALA A 238 -2.95 3.71 1.53
CA ALA A 238 -2.47 3.06 0.33
C ALA A 238 -1.07 3.59 -0.01
N PHE A 239 -0.17 2.73 -0.45
CA PHE A 239 1.16 3.12 -0.88
C PHE A 239 1.65 2.26 -2.04
N ALA A 240 2.60 2.80 -2.80
CA ALA A 240 3.37 2.07 -3.78
C ALA A 240 4.86 2.21 -3.50
N TYR A 241 5.59 1.12 -3.60
CA TYR A 241 7.03 1.10 -3.48
C TYR A 241 7.68 1.13 -4.86
N LEU A 242 8.43 2.19 -5.12
CA LEU A 242 9.11 2.41 -6.39
C LEU A 242 10.64 2.49 -6.15
N PRO A 243 11.37 1.37 -6.28
CA PRO A 243 12.82 1.37 -6.25
C PRO A 243 13.44 2.27 -7.32
N PHE A 244 14.74 2.55 -7.21
CA PHE A 244 15.46 3.36 -8.20
C PHE A 244 15.55 2.64 -9.56
N GLN A 245 14.55 2.88 -10.42
CA GLN A 245 14.37 2.19 -11.69
C GLN A 245 15.62 2.14 -12.59
N PRO A 246 16.46 3.20 -12.67
CA PRO A 246 17.69 3.15 -13.46
C PRO A 246 18.66 2.02 -13.09
N ASP A 247 18.67 1.55 -11.84
CA ASP A 247 19.58 0.47 -11.40
C ASP A 247 19.26 -0.88 -12.09
N ALA A 248 18.01 -1.05 -12.54
CA ALA A 248 17.55 -2.23 -13.27
C ALA A 248 17.73 -2.10 -14.80
N GLY A 249 18.19 -0.94 -15.29
CA GLY A 249 18.32 -0.66 -16.71
C GLY A 249 17.03 -0.97 -17.48
N GLY A 250 17.17 -1.58 -18.66
CA GLY A 250 16.03 -1.90 -19.52
C GLY A 250 15.04 -2.90 -18.92
N SER A 251 15.42 -3.68 -17.91
CA SER A 251 14.52 -4.67 -17.29
C SER A 251 13.34 -4.02 -16.55
N CYS A 252 13.52 -2.79 -16.07
CA CYS A 252 12.45 -1.98 -15.49
C CYS A 252 12.23 -0.68 -16.26
N GLY A 253 12.40 -0.72 -17.58
CA GLY A 253 11.90 0.31 -18.46
C GLY A 253 12.87 1.43 -18.82
N ALA A 254 14.10 1.47 -18.29
CA ALA A 254 15.06 2.51 -18.69
C ALA A 254 15.34 2.44 -20.20
N ASN A 255 15.25 3.58 -20.86
CA ASN A 255 15.39 3.79 -22.31
C ASN A 255 14.34 3.07 -23.19
N SER A 256 13.18 2.73 -22.64
CA SER A 256 12.14 2.01 -23.40
C SER A 256 11.34 2.93 -24.33
N VAL A 257 11.26 4.22 -24.03
CA VAL A 257 10.51 5.22 -24.81
C VAL A 257 11.47 6.20 -25.46
N ASN A 258 12.41 6.73 -24.69
CA ASN A 258 13.40 7.69 -25.13
C ASN A 258 14.78 7.02 -25.17
N GLN A 259 15.62 7.37 -26.15
CA GLN A 259 16.97 6.83 -26.23
C GLN A 259 17.98 7.69 -25.46
N GLY A 260 19.03 7.04 -24.96
CA GLY A 260 20.19 7.71 -24.35
C GLY A 260 19.85 8.43 -23.04
N PRO A 261 20.58 9.49 -22.67
CA PRO A 261 20.41 10.15 -21.36
C PRO A 261 18.99 10.65 -21.06
N ARG A 262 18.15 10.85 -22.08
CA ARG A 262 16.74 11.26 -21.93
C ARG A 262 15.83 10.13 -21.46
N GLY A 263 16.18 8.88 -21.72
CA GLY A 263 15.36 7.72 -21.37
C GLY A 263 15.78 7.00 -20.10
N VAL A 264 16.86 7.43 -19.44
CA VAL A 264 17.35 6.78 -18.22
C VAL A 264 16.27 6.65 -17.13
N TYR A 265 15.32 7.59 -17.11
CA TYR A 265 14.22 7.65 -16.13
C TYR A 265 12.86 7.17 -16.68
N ASP A 266 12.78 6.65 -17.91
CA ASP A 266 11.51 6.17 -18.50
C ASP A 266 10.78 5.19 -17.57
N GLY A 267 11.54 4.32 -16.89
CA GLY A 267 11.03 3.36 -15.91
C GLY A 267 10.23 4.01 -14.77
N PHE A 268 10.61 5.20 -14.31
CA PHE A 268 9.85 5.89 -13.26
C PHE A 268 8.44 6.27 -13.71
N SER A 269 8.24 6.68 -14.96
CA SER A 269 6.89 6.99 -15.47
C SER A 269 6.13 5.76 -15.91
N ILE A 270 6.81 4.74 -16.45
CA ILE A 270 6.17 3.50 -16.91
C ILE A 270 5.69 2.70 -15.69
N ILE A 271 6.62 2.35 -14.80
CA ILE A 271 6.35 1.52 -13.62
C ILE A 271 5.68 2.35 -12.54
N GLY A 272 6.16 3.57 -12.25
CA GLY A 272 5.51 4.43 -11.25
C GLY A 272 4.10 4.86 -11.65
N GLY A 273 3.84 5.02 -12.95
CA GLY A 273 2.48 5.18 -13.47
C GLY A 273 1.64 3.92 -13.24
N HIS A 274 2.13 2.76 -13.65
CA HIS A 274 1.48 1.47 -13.43
C HIS A 274 1.04 1.28 -11.96
N GLU A 275 1.98 1.38 -11.01
CA GLU A 275 1.66 1.20 -9.58
C GLU A 275 0.68 2.27 -9.06
N TYR A 276 0.76 3.51 -9.55
CA TYR A 276 -0.18 4.54 -9.16
C TYR A 276 -1.59 4.24 -9.67
N ALA A 277 -1.72 3.79 -10.93
CA ALA A 277 -3.00 3.38 -11.50
C ALA A 277 -3.60 2.20 -10.74
N GLU A 278 -2.80 1.19 -10.40
CA GLU A 278 -3.27 0.07 -9.58
C GLU A 278 -3.71 0.57 -8.21
N ALA A 279 -2.84 1.27 -7.47
CA ALA A 279 -3.17 1.80 -6.15
C ALA A 279 -4.41 2.71 -6.08
N ILE A 280 -4.83 3.36 -7.17
CA ILE A 280 -6.10 4.10 -7.19
C ILE A 280 -7.31 3.22 -7.54
N THR A 281 -7.12 2.13 -8.27
CA THR A 281 -8.19 1.19 -8.65
C THR A 281 -8.41 0.07 -7.64
N ASP A 282 -7.38 -0.34 -6.89
CA ASP A 282 -7.45 -1.34 -5.83
C ASP A 282 -6.52 -1.00 -4.64
N PRO A 283 -6.72 0.15 -3.96
CA PRO A 283 -5.86 0.67 -2.90
C PRO A 283 -5.57 -0.28 -1.71
N TYR A 284 -6.26 -1.42 -1.58
CA TYR A 284 -6.08 -2.37 -0.47
C TYR A 284 -6.13 -3.83 -0.96
N PRO A 285 -5.04 -4.34 -1.59
CA PRO A 285 -5.01 -5.63 -2.28
C PRO A 285 -5.37 -6.86 -1.42
N ALA A 286 -5.26 -6.77 -0.09
CA ALA A 286 -5.55 -7.86 0.85
C ALA A 286 -6.79 -7.67 1.74
N LEU A 287 -7.45 -6.50 1.70
CA LEU A 287 -8.63 -6.24 2.56
C LEU A 287 -9.97 -6.56 1.89
N LEU A 288 -9.96 -6.93 0.60
CA LEU A 288 -11.18 -7.30 -0.14
C LEU A 288 -11.71 -8.71 0.20
N TYR A 289 -11.09 -9.44 1.13
CA TYR A 289 -11.52 -10.79 1.50
C TYR A 289 -11.98 -10.98 2.95
N THR A 290 -11.97 -9.95 3.81
CA THR A 290 -12.30 -10.17 5.24
C THR A 290 -13.28 -9.21 5.92
N SER A 291 -13.93 -8.24 5.25
CA SER A 291 -14.98 -7.48 5.97
C SER A 291 -16.05 -6.74 5.15
N ASP A 292 -16.66 -7.36 4.15
CA ASP A 292 -17.99 -6.94 3.67
C ASP A 292 -19.07 -7.98 4.02
N ALA A 293 -19.00 -8.46 5.27
CA ALA A 293 -20.11 -9.12 5.95
C ALA A 293 -20.45 -8.32 7.22
N ALA A 294 -21.09 -7.15 7.01
CA ALA A 294 -22.06 -6.54 7.91
C ALA A 294 -22.86 -5.49 7.15
#